data_AF-A0A432V3N8-F1
#
_entry.id   AF-A0A432V3N8-F1
#
_cell.length_a   1.000
_cell.length_b   1.000
_cell.length_c   1.000
_cell.angle_alpha   90.00
_cell.angle_beta   90.00
_cell.angle_gamma   90.00
#
_symmetry.space_group_name_H-M   'P 1'
#
loop_
_entity.id
_entity.type
_entity.pdbx_description
1 polymer ?
#
loop_
_entity_poly.entity_id
_entity_poly.type
_entity_poly.pdbx_seq_one_letter_code
_entity_poly.pdbx_strand_id
1 'polypeptide(L)'
;MRLNTEPDTDWKSIFQFWREKGEVLPLKVVKSSWSAEAGHFLIVERVQIKKWPYGDAWVHYHWRGVPGEKNEKINQAGTYTWKGL
;
A
#
# COMPACT_ATOMS: atom_id res chain seq x y z
N MET A 1 11.32 17.15 -11.63
CA MET A 1 12.04 15.91 -12.01
C MET A 1 12.57 15.30 -10.72
N ARG A 2 12.00 14.19 -10.22
CA ARG A 2 12.51 13.54 -8.98
C ARG A 2 13.42 12.40 -9.41
N LEU A 3 14.65 12.43 -8.91
CA LEU A 3 15.71 11.45 -9.17
C LEU A 3 15.35 10.13 -8.49
N ASN A 4 15.02 9.11 -9.27
CA ASN A 4 14.89 7.73 -8.81
C ASN A 4 16.27 7.25 -8.33
N THR A 5 16.51 7.30 -7.02
CA THR A 5 17.75 6.81 -6.39
C THR A 5 17.53 5.53 -5.58
N GLU A 6 16.33 4.94 -5.65
CA GLU A 6 16.08 3.62 -5.10
C GLU A 6 16.40 2.56 -6.17
N PRO A 7 17.10 1.46 -5.83
CA PRO A 7 17.36 0.35 -6.77
C PRO A 7 16.03 -0.17 -7.31
N ASP A 8 16.06 -0.79 -8.50
CA ASP A 8 14.94 -1.35 -9.28
C ASP A 8 13.81 -1.92 -8.39
N THR A 9 12.96 -1.02 -7.89
CA THR A 9 11.95 -1.37 -6.91
C THR A 9 10.74 -1.76 -7.72
N ASP A 10 10.40 -3.04 -7.65
CA ASP A 10 9.27 -3.60 -8.37
C ASP A 10 7.95 -3.10 -7.74
N TRP A 11 7.58 -1.87 -8.10
CA TRP A 11 6.41 -1.18 -7.60
C TRP A 11 5.14 -1.88 -8.09
N LYS A 12 4.26 -2.22 -7.16
CA LYS A 12 3.05 -3.01 -7.44
C LYS A 12 1.79 -2.28 -7.00
N SER A 13 0.67 -2.78 -7.48
CA SER A 13 -0.62 -2.52 -6.83
C SER A 13 -0.70 -3.26 -5.49
N ILE A 14 -1.55 -2.75 -4.58
CA ILE A 14 -1.84 -3.43 -3.31
C ILE A 14 -2.34 -4.85 -3.56
N PHE A 15 -3.12 -5.08 -4.63
CA PHE A 15 -3.70 -6.39 -4.94
C PHE A 15 -2.66 -7.42 -5.39
N GLN A 16 -1.71 -7.01 -6.23
CA GLN A 16 -0.60 -7.86 -6.65
C GLN A 16 0.28 -8.22 -5.46
N PHE A 17 0.63 -7.22 -4.64
CA PHE A 17 1.43 -7.44 -3.45
C PHE A 17 0.74 -8.35 -2.44
N TRP A 18 -0.55 -8.13 -2.18
CA TRP A 18 -1.37 -9.00 -1.32
C TRP A 18 -1.36 -10.45 -1.79
N ARG A 19 -1.52 -10.68 -3.10
CA ARG A 19 -1.50 -12.04 -3.67
C ARG A 19 -0.13 -12.70 -3.58
N GLU A 20 0.95 -11.96 -3.81
CA GLU A 20 2.32 -12.47 -3.67
C GLU A 20 2.67 -12.82 -2.21
N LYS A 21 2.08 -12.11 -1.25
CA LYS A 21 2.21 -12.41 0.18
C LYS A 21 1.28 -13.53 0.66
N GLY A 22 0.65 -14.27 -0.26
CA GLY A 22 -0.23 -15.40 0.07
C GLY A 22 -1.59 -14.97 0.60
N GLU A 23 -2.07 -13.80 0.19
CA GLU A 23 -3.39 -13.28 0.51
C GLU A 23 -3.62 -13.00 2.01
N VAL A 24 -2.53 -12.77 2.77
CA VAL A 24 -2.55 -12.51 4.21
C VAL A 24 -2.80 -11.02 4.53
N LEU A 25 -3.60 -10.77 5.56
CA LEU A 25 -3.87 -9.46 6.14
C LEU A 25 -3.72 -9.53 7.68
N PRO A 26 -3.39 -8.42 8.36
CA PRO A 26 -3.06 -7.12 7.79
C PRO A 26 -1.67 -7.11 7.13
N LEU A 27 -1.49 -6.25 6.12
CA LEU A 27 -0.19 -6.06 5.44
C LEU A 27 0.23 -4.60 5.46
N LYS A 28 1.53 -4.35 5.64
CA LYS A 28 2.10 -3.01 5.73
C LYS A 28 2.70 -2.61 4.39
N VAL A 29 2.30 -1.44 3.87
CA VAL A 29 2.80 -0.92 2.59
C VAL A 29 3.14 0.56 2.67
N VAL A 30 4.06 0.99 1.81
CA VAL A 30 4.41 2.40 1.63
C VAL A 30 4.26 2.79 0.16
N LYS A 31 3.82 4.03 -0.07
CA LYS A 31 3.75 4.61 -1.40
C LYS A 31 5.11 5.13 -1.83
N SER A 32 5.45 5.06 -3.11
CA SER A 32 6.73 5.55 -3.65
C SER A 32 7.04 7.01 -3.34
N SER A 33 6.02 7.84 -3.18
CA SER A 33 6.18 9.24 -2.80
C SER A 33 6.33 9.48 -1.29
N TRP A 34 6.30 8.43 -0.46
CA TRP A 34 6.25 8.51 1.00
C TRP A 34 7.53 7.94 1.64
N SER A 35 7.89 8.46 2.82
CA SER A 35 8.98 7.92 3.62
C SER A 35 8.41 7.11 4.78
N ALA A 36 8.68 5.80 4.78
CA ALA A 36 8.30 4.91 5.86
C ALA A 36 9.04 5.22 7.17
N GLU A 37 10.30 5.67 7.07
CA GLU A 37 11.11 6.10 8.22
C GLU A 37 10.50 7.33 8.91
N ALA A 38 9.86 8.21 8.13
CA ALA A 38 9.07 9.32 8.67
C ALA A 38 7.70 8.90 9.24
N GLY A 39 7.44 7.59 9.39
CA GLY A 39 6.19 7.05 9.91
C GLY A 39 5.00 7.24 8.95
N HIS A 40 5.25 7.32 7.65
CA HIS A 40 4.21 7.49 6.62
C HIS A 40 3.99 6.17 5.85
N PHE A 41 2.96 5.42 6.21
CA PHE A 41 2.65 4.11 5.63
C PHE A 41 1.16 3.78 5.77
N LEU A 42 0.74 2.68 5.15
CA LEU A 42 -0.59 2.09 5.32
C LEU A 42 -0.48 0.71 5.94
N ILE A 43 -1.48 0.38 6.75
CA ILE A 43 -1.81 -1.01 7.06
C ILE A 43 -3.07 -1.33 6.26
N VAL A 44 -2.98 -2.27 5.31
CA VAL A 44 -4.16 -2.76 4.59
C VAL A 44 -4.83 -3.81 5.46
N GLU A 45 -6.10 -3.58 5.78
CA GLU A 45 -6.89 -4.37 6.72
C GLU A 45 -7.90 -5.27 6.00
N ARG A 46 -8.34 -4.85 4.81
CA ARG A 46 -9.28 -5.61 3.99
C ARG A 46 -8.99 -5.41 2.51
N VAL A 47 -9.11 -6.49 1.75
CA VAL A 47 -9.06 -6.48 0.28
C VAL A 47 -10.33 -7.11 -0.26
N GLN A 48 -10.90 -6.52 -1.30
CA GLN A 48 -12.01 -7.09 -2.06
C GLN A 48 -11.68 -7.01 -3.55
N ILE A 49 -11.37 -8.15 -4.14
CA ILE A 49 -11.17 -8.25 -5.59
C ILE A 49 -12.54 -8.23 -6.28
N LYS A 50 -12.72 -7.32 -7.25
CA LYS A 50 -13.89 -7.29 -8.13
C LYS A 50 -13.63 -8.07 -9.40
N LYS A 51 -12.51 -7.75 -10.06
CA LYS A 51 -12.00 -8.42 -11.26
C LYS A 51 -10.50 -8.26 -11.26
N TRP A 52 -9.74 -9.35 -11.27
CA TRP A 52 -8.27 -9.29 -11.23
C TRP A 52 -7.69 -8.43 -12.38
N PRO A 53 -6.70 -7.54 -12.14
CA PRO A 53 -6.07 -7.17 -10.87
C PRO A 53 -6.70 -5.92 -10.19
N TYR A 54 -7.99 -5.70 -10.36
CA TYR A 54 -8.76 -4.58 -9.82
C TYR A 54 -9.65 -4.98 -8.63
N GLY A 55 -9.74 -4.09 -7.65
CA GLY A 55 -10.53 -4.28 -6.46
C GLY A 55 -10.66 -3.01 -5.65
N ASP A 56 -11.21 -3.17 -4.44
CA ASP A 56 -11.20 -2.16 -3.40
C ASP A 56 -10.28 -2.64 -2.26
N ALA A 57 -9.62 -1.72 -1.58
CA ALA A 57 -8.86 -2.00 -0.37
C ALA A 57 -9.27 -1.00 0.72
N TRP A 58 -9.30 -1.49 1.96
CA TRP A 58 -9.48 -0.67 3.15
C TRP A 58 -8.22 -0.70 3.97
N VAL A 59 -7.86 0.48 4.47
CA VAL A 59 -6.56 0.73 5.07
C VAL A 59 -6.74 1.51 6.37
N HIS A 60 -5.72 1.41 7.20
CA HIS A 60 -5.49 2.26 8.33
C HIS A 60 -4.25 3.08 8.02
N TYR A 61 -4.46 4.39 7.83
CA TYR A 61 -3.42 5.34 7.43
C TYR A 61 -2.56 5.75 8.62
N HIS A 62 -1.24 5.80 8.44
CA HIS A 62 -0.30 6.28 9.45
C HIS A 62 0.52 7.43 8.87
N TRP A 63 0.54 8.58 9.56
CA TRP A 63 1.35 9.73 9.20
C TRP A 63 2.10 10.26 10.43
N ARG A 64 3.43 10.37 10.33
CA ARG A 64 4.30 10.77 11.45
C ARG A 64 4.06 9.91 12.71
N GLY A 65 3.76 8.62 12.51
CA GLY A 65 3.44 7.70 13.59
C GLY A 65 2.07 7.87 14.23
N VAL A 66 1.24 8.79 13.72
CA VAL A 66 -0.13 9.00 14.20
C VAL A 66 -1.09 8.17 13.32
N PRO A 67 -1.86 7.24 13.92
CA PRO A 67 -2.90 6.51 13.22
C PRO A 67 -4.07 7.44 12.87
N GLY A 68 -4.55 7.35 11.63
CA GLY A 68 -5.82 7.93 11.18
C GLY A 68 -7.00 7.02 11.46
N GLU A 69 -8.10 7.20 10.71
CA GLU A 69 -9.26 6.33 10.83
C GLU A 69 -8.95 4.89 10.34
N LYS A 70 -9.58 3.91 10.99
CA LYS A 70 -9.49 2.50 10.60
C LYS A 70 -10.50 2.17 9.51
N ASN A 71 -10.20 1.15 8.72
CA ASN A 71 -11.06 0.68 7.63
C ASN A 71 -11.46 1.80 6.67
N GLU A 72 -10.54 2.71 6.33
CA GLU A 72 -10.79 3.73 5.32
C GLU A 72 -10.57 3.14 3.92
N LYS A 73 -11.54 3.34 3.02
CA LYS A 73 -11.40 2.89 1.63
C LYS A 73 -10.41 3.81 0.88
N ILE A 74 -9.35 3.23 0.29
CA ILE A 74 -8.35 4.00 -0.46
C ILE A 74 -8.68 4.11 -1.96
N ASN A 75 -8.52 5.31 -2.52
CA ASN A 75 -8.80 5.61 -3.93
C ASN A 75 -7.70 5.18 -4.93
N GLN A 76 -6.55 4.68 -4.45
CA GLN A 76 -5.35 4.39 -5.27
C GLN A 76 -4.72 3.01 -5.03
N ALA A 77 -5.48 2.04 -4.51
CA ALA A 77 -4.99 0.68 -4.28
C ALA A 77 -4.45 -0.02 -5.54
N GLY A 78 -5.02 0.29 -6.71
CA GLY A 78 -4.64 -0.31 -7.99
C GLY A 78 -3.43 0.33 -8.68
N THR A 79 -2.84 1.39 -8.13
CA THR A 79 -1.68 2.06 -8.73
C THR A 79 -0.39 1.28 -8.47
N TYR A 80 0.53 1.25 -9.43
CA TYR A 80 1.85 0.61 -9.31
C TYR A 80 2.81 1.53 -8.58
N THR A 81 2.45 1.94 -7.36
CA THR A 81 3.22 2.87 -6.54
C THR A 81 3.42 2.34 -5.12
N TRP A 82 3.06 1.09 -4.85
CA TRP A 82 3.15 0.50 -3.53
C TRP A 82 4.29 -0.51 -3.47
N LYS A 83 4.96 -0.56 -2.31
CA LYS A 83 5.86 -1.64 -1.93
C LYS A 83 5.58 -2.09 -0.50
N GLY A 84 5.94 -3.33 -0.19
CA GLY A 84 5.93 -3.85 1.17
C GLY A 84 6.97 -3.17 2.06
N LEU A 85 6.65 -3.07 3.35
CA LEU A 85 7.59 -2.74 4.42
C LEU A 85 7.94 -3.97 5.25
#